data_AF-A0A7X4H3A3-F1
#
_entry.id   AF-A0A7X4H3A3-F1
#
_cell.length_a   1.000
_cell.length_b   1.000
_cell.length_c   1.000
_cell.angle_alpha   90.00
_cell.angle_beta   90.00
_cell.angle_gamma   90.00
#
_symmetry.space_group_name_H-M   'P 1'
#
loop_
_entity.id
_entity.type
_entity.pdbx_description
1 polymer ?
#
loop_
_entity_poly.entity_id
_entity_poly.type
_entity_poly.pdbx_seq_one_letter_code
_entity_poly.pdbx_strand_id
1 'polypeptide(L)'
;MYEHLTGKYIPLATERTKDAVKDLQPGERRKIDVINPKDPTDRIITDAWVVVDDEGAHFSFQDGALGGDAYLGPADQVRIAIEEAPLAD
;
A
#
# COMPACT_ATOMS: atom_id res chain seq x y z
N MET A 1 14.95 -2.47 16.39
CA MET A 1 15.04 -3.25 15.13
C MET A 1 13.60 -3.47 14.70
N TYR A 2 13.02 -2.50 13.98
CA TYR A 2 11.68 -2.66 13.45
C TYR A 2 11.79 -3.66 12.31
N GLU A 3 11.39 -4.91 12.60
CA GLU A 3 11.09 -5.88 11.57
C GLU A 3 10.01 -5.27 10.70
N HIS A 4 10.42 -4.67 9.58
CA HIS A 4 9.53 -4.29 8.50
C HIS A 4 8.88 -5.60 8.05
N LEU A 5 7.70 -5.89 8.60
CA LEU A 5 6.90 -7.02 8.19
C LEU A 5 6.69 -6.82 6.69
N THR A 6 7.37 -7.64 5.89
CA THR A 6 7.03 -7.85 4.48
C THR A 6 5.59 -8.34 4.50
N GLY A 7 4.64 -7.43 4.25
CA GLY A 7 3.22 -7.72 4.27
C GLY A 7 2.94 -9.03 3.52
N LYS A 8 2.04 -9.84 4.08
CA LYS A 8 1.55 -11.03 3.38
C LYS A 8 0.86 -10.67 2.10
N TYR A 9 0.31 -9.45 1.98
CA TYR A 9 -0.34 -8.96 0.78
C TYR A 9 0.52 -7.94 0.05
N ILE A 10 0.42 -7.92 -1.28
CA ILE A 10 1.13 -7.00 -2.15
C ILE A 10 0.12 -6.04 -2.79
N PRO A 11 0.35 -4.72 -2.77
CA PRO A 11 -0.50 -3.77 -3.49
C PRO A 11 -0.48 -3.99 -4.99
N LEU A 12 -1.67 -4.01 -5.59
CA LEU A 12 -1.83 -4.05 -7.04
C LEU A 12 -1.95 -2.63 -7.60
N ALA A 13 -1.30 -2.37 -8.72
CA ALA A 13 -1.36 -1.10 -9.45
C ALA A 13 -2.68 -0.95 -10.25
N THR A 14 -3.81 -1.15 -9.59
CA THR A 14 -5.15 -0.91 -10.14
C THR A 14 -5.42 0.59 -10.24
N GLU A 15 -6.42 1.01 -11.02
CA GLU A 15 -6.82 2.42 -11.08
C GLU A 15 -7.13 2.98 -9.68
N ARG A 16 -7.81 2.20 -8.84
CA ARG A 16 -8.10 2.58 -7.45
C ARG A 16 -6.82 2.79 -6.64
N THR A 17 -5.87 1.85 -6.69
CA THR A 17 -4.64 1.98 -5.90
C THR A 17 -3.80 3.15 -6.39
N LYS A 18 -3.74 3.39 -7.71
CA LYS A 18 -3.05 4.54 -8.29
C LYS A 18 -3.68 5.86 -7.83
N ASP A 19 -5.00 5.98 -7.94
CA ASP A 19 -5.76 7.15 -7.47
C ASP A 19 -5.56 7.38 -5.97
N ALA A 20 -5.68 6.30 -5.18
CA ALA A 20 -5.44 6.34 -3.74
C ALA A 20 -4.04 6.86 -3.43
N VAL A 21 -2.96 6.23 -3.93
CA VAL A 21 -1.57 6.60 -3.63
C VAL A 21 -1.22 8.01 -4.11
N LYS A 22 -1.77 8.44 -5.25
CA LYS A 22 -1.52 9.76 -5.83
C LYS A 22 -2.05 10.89 -4.94
N ASP A 23 -3.29 10.75 -4.47
CA ASP A 23 -3.98 11.80 -3.72
C ASP A 23 -3.95 11.60 -2.19
N LEU A 24 -3.42 10.47 -1.69
CA LEU A 24 -3.36 10.20 -0.26
C LEU A 24 -2.48 11.23 0.47
N GLN A 25 -3.09 11.94 1.42
CA GLN A 25 -2.39 12.83 2.34
C GLN A 25 -2.25 12.18 3.73
N PRO A 26 -1.26 12.62 4.53
CA PRO A 26 -1.14 12.22 5.92
C PRO A 26 -2.42 12.49 6.71
N GLY A 27 -2.88 11.50 7.47
CA GLY A 27 -4.13 11.58 8.24
C GLY A 27 -5.39 11.13 7.48
N GLU A 28 -5.28 10.86 6.19
CA GLU A 28 -6.34 10.20 5.42
C GLU A 28 -6.13 8.69 5.32
N ARG A 29 -7.23 7.96 5.17
CA ARG A 29 -7.24 6.55 4.82
C ARG A 29 -7.96 6.37 3.49
N ARG A 30 -7.34 5.66 2.55
CA ARG A 30 -7.93 5.30 1.25
C ARG A 30 -7.86 3.81 1.04
N LYS A 31 -8.84 3.30 0.29
CA LYS A 31 -8.89 1.88 -0.05
C LYS A 31 -7.97 1.57 -1.21
N ILE A 32 -7.12 0.56 -1.05
CA ILE A 32 -6.25 0.02 -2.10
C ILE A 32 -6.58 -1.45 -2.34
N ASP A 33 -6.30 -1.92 -3.55
CA ASP A 33 -6.37 -3.34 -3.89
C ASP A 33 -5.05 -4.00 -3.55
N VAL A 34 -5.11 -5.10 -2.80
CA VAL A 34 -3.96 -5.94 -2.49
C VAL A 34 -4.25 -7.39 -2.84
N ILE A 35 -3.19 -8.14 -3.16
CA ILE A 35 -3.27 -9.55 -3.55
C ILE A 35 -2.39 -10.40 -2.65
N ASN A 36 -2.85 -11.62 -2.37
CA ASN A 36 -2.01 -12.60 -1.70
C ASN A 36 -1.01 -13.20 -2.72
N PRO A 37 0.31 -13.04 -2.54
CA PRO A 37 1.29 -13.63 -3.44
C PRO A 37 1.30 -15.17 -3.39
N LYS A 38 0.73 -15.77 -2.34
CA LYS A 38 0.55 -17.23 -2.25
C LYS A 38 -0.70 -17.72 -2.97
N ASP A 39 -1.70 -16.86 -3.12
CA ASP A 39 -2.95 -17.16 -3.79
C ASP A 39 -3.40 -15.95 -4.64
N PRO A 40 -3.07 -15.93 -5.94
CA PRO A 40 -3.35 -14.77 -6.78
C PRO A 40 -4.85 -14.56 -7.07
N THR A 41 -5.72 -15.47 -6.63
CA THR A 41 -7.18 -15.27 -6.69
C THR A 41 -7.73 -14.57 -5.44
N ASP A 42 -6.96 -14.56 -4.35
CA ASP A 42 -7.25 -13.85 -3.10
C ASP A 42 -6.86 -12.36 -3.22
N ARG A 43 -7.67 -11.62 -3.98
CA ARG A 43 -7.63 -10.16 -4.04
C ARG A 43 -8.59 -9.58 -3.03
N ILE A 44 -8.09 -8.68 -2.19
CA ILE A 44 -8.86 -8.00 -1.16
C ILE A 44 -8.64 -6.50 -1.21
N ILE A 45 -9.62 -5.77 -0.68
CA ILE A 45 -9.56 -4.31 -0.58
C ILE A 45 -9.24 -3.97 0.88
N THR A 46 -8.17 -3.21 1.09
CA THR A 46 -7.69 -2.84 2.42
C THR A 46 -7.48 -1.34 2.52
N ASP A 47 -7.35 -0.82 3.74
CA ASP A 47 -7.02 0.59 3.96
C ASP A 47 -5.52 0.82 3.83
N ALA A 48 -5.14 1.92 3.20
CA ALA A 48 -3.81 2.49 3.17
C ALA A 48 -3.84 3.92 3.71
N TRP A 49 -2.72 4.34 4.30
CA TRP A 49 -2.52 5.68 4.85
C TRP A 49 -1.05 6.09 4.74
N VAL A 50 -0.81 7.39 4.78
CA VAL A 50 0.55 7.93 4.90
C VAL A 50 0.82 8.24 6.37
N VAL A 51 1.93 7.70 6.87
CA VAL A 51 2.49 8.03 8.18
C VAL A 51 3.63 9.02 7.96
N VAL A 52 3.72 10.03 8.82
CA VAL A 52 4.82 11.00 8.81
C VAL A 52 5.54 10.91 10.14
N ASP A 53 6.83 10.64 10.08
CA ASP A 53 7.74 10.51 11.22
C ASP A 53 9.04 11.29 10.97
N ASP A 54 10.01 11.19 11.88
CA ASP A 54 11.30 11.89 11.79
C ASP A 54 12.11 11.55 10.52
N GLU A 55 11.87 10.39 9.88
CA GLU A 55 12.53 9.96 8.64
C GLU A 55 11.78 10.46 7.38
N GLY A 56 10.58 11.02 7.54
CA GLY A 56 9.76 11.57 6.46
C GLY A 56 8.38 10.92 6.34
N ALA A 57 7.79 11.00 5.15
CA ALA A 57 6.48 10.41 4.87
C ALA A 57 6.64 9.02 4.24
N HIS A 58 5.91 8.03 4.75
CA HIS A 58 5.89 6.67 4.20
C HIS A 58 4.46 6.12 4.10
N PHE A 59 4.22 5.25 3.12
CA PHE A 59 2.95 4.54 2.98
C PHE A 59 2.94 3.31 3.87
N SER A 60 1.82 3.17 4.58
CA SER A 60 1.44 1.94 5.27
C SER A 60 0.08 1.49 4.79
N PHE A 61 -0.17 0.20 4.87
CA PHE A 61 -1.48 -0.39 4.57
C PHE A 61 -1.77 -1.54 5.50
N GLN A 62 -3.05 -1.83 5.68
CA GLN A 62 -3.47 -2.96 6.51
C GLN A 62 -3.23 -4.27 5.73
N ASP A 63 -2.48 -5.20 6.33
CA ASP A 63 -2.07 -6.49 5.74
C ASP A 63 -3.20 -7.52 5.68
N GLY A 64 -4.29 -7.14 5.02
CA GLY A 64 -5.53 -7.90 4.90
C GLY A 64 -6.49 -7.77 6.08
N ALA A 65 -7.63 -8.47 6.00
CA ALA A 65 -8.78 -8.23 6.89
C ALA A 65 -8.49 -8.39 8.39
N LEU A 66 -7.50 -9.19 8.76
CA LEU A 66 -7.07 -9.46 10.14
C LEU A 66 -5.57 -9.18 10.36
N GLY A 67 -4.90 -8.55 9.40
CA GLY A 67 -3.48 -8.26 9.48
C GLY A 67 -3.16 -7.00 10.28
N GLY A 68 -1.89 -6.85 10.63
CA GLY A 68 -1.36 -5.60 11.20
C GLY A 68 -1.02 -4.59 10.10
N ASP A 69 -0.39 -3.50 10.51
CA ASP A 69 0.05 -2.45 9.60
C ASP A 69 1.34 -2.92 8.89
N ALA A 70 1.29 -2.98 7.56
CA ALA A 70 2.42 -3.30 6.70
C ALA A 70 3.02 -2.02 6.13
N TYR A 71 4.34 -1.94 6.19
CA TYR A 71 5.11 -0.87 5.56
C TYR A 71 5.24 -1.13 4.07
N LEU A 72 4.87 -0.15 3.25
CA LEU A 72 5.00 -0.24 1.79
C LEU A 72 6.28 0.40 1.28
N GLY A 73 6.64 1.57 1.81
CA GLY A 73 7.79 2.33 1.33
C GLY A 73 7.66 3.84 1.54
N PRO A 74 8.73 4.61 1.27
CA PRO A 74 8.70 6.06 1.29
C PRO A 74 7.67 6.61 0.32
N ALA A 75 6.99 7.71 0.69
CA ALA A 75 5.88 8.25 -0.07
C ALA A 75 6.24 8.58 -1.53
N ASP A 76 7.37 9.24 -1.73
CA ASP A 76 7.88 9.56 -3.07
C ASP A 76 8.18 8.31 -3.90
N GLN A 77 8.83 7.30 -3.31
CA GLN A 77 9.18 6.06 -4.03
C GLN A 77 7.93 5.29 -4.43
N VAL A 78 6.95 5.18 -3.54
CA VAL A 78 5.71 4.44 -3.81
C VAL A 78 4.88 5.14 -4.89
N ARG A 79 4.82 6.49 -4.87
CA ARG A 79 4.15 7.27 -5.93
C ARG A 79 4.79 7.07 -7.29
N ILE A 80 6.13 7.10 -7.37
CA ILE A 80 6.85 6.84 -8.61
C ILE A 80 6.60 5.40 -9.08
N ALA A 81 6.76 4.41 -8.19
CA ALA A 81 6.59 3.01 -8.52
C ALA A 81 5.16 2.67 -8.99
N ILE A 82 4.13 3.23 -8.37
CA ILE A 82 2.73 2.99 -8.77
C ILE A 82 2.39 3.70 -10.09
N GLU A 83 3.00 4.85 -10.35
CA GLU A 83 2.82 5.60 -11.60
C GLU A 83 3.43 4.81 -12.76
N GLU A 84 4.66 4.29 -12.59
CA GLU A 84 5.37 3.50 -13.60
C GLU A 84 4.82 2.07 -13.78
N ALA A 85 4.15 1.51 -12.77
CA ALA A 85 3.62 0.15 -12.85
C ALA A 85 2.56 0.01 -13.95
N PRO A 86 2.57 -1.06 -14.77
CA PRO A 86 1.48 -1.32 -15.70
C PRO A 86 0.18 -1.53 -14.93
N LEU A 87 -0.94 -1.04 -15.48
CA LEU A 87 -2.26 -1.26 -14.91
C LEU A 87 -2.51 -2.77 -14.80
N ALA A 88 -2.79 -3.23 -13.58
CA ALA A 88 -3.22 -4.59 -13.35
C ALA A 88 -4.72 -4.69 -13.67
N ASP A 89 -5.06 -5.48 -14.69
CA ASP A 89 -6.43 -5.80 -15.10
C ASP A 89 -7.06 -6.82 -14.12
#